data_AF-A0AAD5M7M0-F1
#
_entry.id   AF-A0AAD5M7M0-F1
#
_cell.length_a   1.000
_cell.length_b   1.000
_cell.length_c   1.000
_cell.angle_alpha   90.00
_cell.angle_beta   90.00
_cell.angle_gamma   90.00
#
_symmetry.space_group_name_H-M   'P 1'
#
loop_
_entity.id
_entity.type
_entity.pdbx_description
1 polymer ?
#
loop_
_entity_poly.entity_id
_entity_poly.type
_entity_poly.pdbx_seq_one_letter_code
_entity_poly.pdbx_strand_id
1 'polypeptide(L)'
;MIENKGSPIIYTWVTMIKNFLENRVMSESQAECSNDGSDHEDERNSRLSAVVPVILHGDVLTDRKSRFQAHVARIQSENEVTLVLERLRENPKIARATHNIYAYRVTECRNGRLVRLEDFVDDGETGASSRMLQLLHKMNVDNVIVVVSRWYGGVHLGTDRFRHITNLTYDILSKLRA
;
A
#
# COMPACT_ATOMS: atom_id res chain seq x y z
N MET A 1 -32.04 17.58 15.94
CA MET A 1 -31.54 18.34 14.78
C MET A 1 -30.20 18.94 15.17
N ILE A 2 -29.18 18.62 14.37
CA ILE A 2 -27.84 19.25 14.24
C ILE A 2 -26.88 19.11 15.43
N GLU A 3 -25.93 18.16 15.30
CA GLU A 3 -24.57 18.13 15.87
C GLU A 3 -23.85 16.99 15.10
N ASN A 4 -22.76 17.11 14.34
CA ASN A 4 -21.72 18.11 14.20
C ASN A 4 -21.26 18.16 12.73
N LYS A 5 -21.27 19.35 12.12
CA LYS A 5 -20.51 19.66 10.90
C LYS A 5 -19.07 19.99 11.31
N GLY A 6 -18.07 19.35 10.70
CA GLY A 6 -16.73 19.93 10.55
C GLY A 6 -15.61 19.47 11.49
N SER A 7 -15.58 18.22 11.94
CA SER A 7 -14.40 17.70 12.65
C SER A 7 -13.29 17.28 11.65
N PRO A 8 -12.04 17.75 11.80
CA PRO A 8 -10.94 17.30 10.95
C PRO A 8 -10.75 15.80 11.14
N ILE A 9 -10.69 15.04 10.04
CA ILE A 9 -10.44 13.59 10.02
C ILE A 9 -9.13 13.24 10.76
N ILE A 10 -8.25 14.20 11.03
CA ILE A 10 -7.05 14.01 11.84
C ILE A 10 -7.38 13.54 13.27
N TYR A 11 -8.48 13.98 13.87
CA TYR A 11 -8.82 13.60 15.26
C TYR A 11 -9.20 12.13 15.39
N THR A 12 -9.83 11.51 14.38
CA THR A 12 -10.13 10.07 14.43
C THR A 12 -8.87 9.22 14.38
N TRP A 13 -7.87 9.61 13.58
CA TRP A 13 -6.63 8.84 13.43
C TRP A 13 -5.69 9.00 14.62
N VAL A 14 -5.56 10.21 15.19
CA VAL A 14 -4.79 10.43 16.42
C VAL A 14 -5.43 9.69 17.60
N THR A 15 -6.76 9.64 17.67
CA THR A 15 -7.47 8.88 18.72
C THR A 15 -7.28 7.38 18.55
N MET A 16 -7.26 6.85 17.33
CA MET A 16 -6.94 5.44 17.08
C MET A 16 -5.51 5.08 17.47
N ILE A 17 -4.53 5.94 17.18
CA ILE A 17 -3.13 5.72 17.56
C ILE A 17 -2.96 5.81 19.08
N LYS A 18 -3.62 6.78 19.75
CA LYS A 18 -3.61 6.88 21.22
C LYS A 18 -4.24 5.65 21.88
N ASN A 19 -5.41 5.21 21.41
CA ASN A 19 -6.06 4.00 21.92
C ASN A 19 -5.22 2.74 21.68
N PHE A 20 -4.53 2.65 20.54
CA PHE A 20 -3.62 1.54 20.24
C PHE A 20 -2.42 1.51 21.20
N LEU A 21 -1.85 2.67 21.52
CA LEU A 21 -0.73 2.78 22.47
C LEU A 21 -1.19 2.56 23.92
N GLU A 22 -2.34 3.09 24.33
CA GLU A 22 -2.91 2.89 25.68
C GLU A 22 -3.30 1.43 25.94
N ASN A 23 -3.87 0.75 24.93
CA ASN A 23 -4.17 -0.68 25.03
C ASN A 23 -2.91 -1.55 25.19
N ARG A 24 -1.77 -1.10 24.68
CA ARG A 24 -0.48 -1.81 24.82
C ARG A 24 0.06 -1.71 26.25
N VAL A 25 0.00 -0.52 26.85
CA VAL A 25 0.42 -0.27 28.24
C VAL A 25 -0.46 -1.02 29.26
N MET A 26 -1.75 -1.21 28.96
CA MET A 26 -2.67 -1.98 29.81
C MET A 26 -2.46 -3.50 29.70
N SER A 27 -1.93 -3.99 28.58
CA SER A 27 -1.61 -5.42 28.39
C SER A 27 -0.31 -5.84 29.08
N GLU A 28 0.63 -4.90 29.26
CA GLU A 28 1.91 -5.13 29.93
C GLU A 28 1.77 -5.18 31.46
N SER A 29 0.77 -4.50 32.03
CA SER A 29 0.57 -4.40 33.48
C SER A 29 -0.16 -5.58 34.13
N GLN A 30 -0.60 -6.58 33.35
CA GLN A 30 -1.27 -7.79 33.86
C GLN A 30 -0.44 -9.08 33.72
N ALA A 31 0.79 -9.02 33.21
CA ALA A 31 1.61 -10.19 32.90
C ALA A 31 2.73 -10.51 33.92
N GLU A 32 2.78 -9.85 35.08
CA GLU A 32 3.77 -10.16 36.12
C GLU A 32 3.14 -10.86 37.35
N CYS A 33 3.15 -12.20 37.33
CA CYS A 33 3.34 -13.03 38.52
C CYS A 33 3.59 -14.50 38.13
N SER A 34 4.87 -14.88 37.96
CA SER A 34 5.55 -16.01 38.63
C SER A 34 6.84 -16.43 37.89
N ASN A 35 7.94 -16.47 38.67
CA ASN A 35 9.34 -16.79 38.34
C ASN A 35 9.56 -18.20 37.77
N ASP A 36 10.57 -18.39 36.88
CA ASP A 36 11.92 -18.89 37.24
C ASP A 36 12.85 -18.89 36.00
N GLY A 37 14.15 -18.66 36.23
CA GLY A 37 15.13 -18.33 35.20
C GLY A 37 15.63 -19.50 34.35
N SER A 38 15.95 -19.21 33.09
CA SER A 38 17.15 -19.70 32.40
C SER A 38 17.35 -18.94 31.10
N ASP A 39 18.57 -18.44 30.95
CA ASP A 39 19.15 -17.71 29.83
C ASP A 39 18.73 -18.22 28.45
N HIS A 40 17.75 -17.59 27.78
CA HIS A 40 17.54 -17.63 26.31
C HIS A 40 16.47 -16.58 25.90
N GLU A 41 16.73 -15.29 26.10
CA GLU A 41 15.77 -14.22 25.77
C GLU A 41 16.16 -13.31 24.58
N ASP A 42 17.27 -13.59 23.90
CA ASP A 42 17.66 -12.84 22.69
C ASP A 42 17.08 -13.40 21.37
N GLU A 43 16.46 -14.58 21.37
CA GLU A 43 15.93 -15.20 20.14
C GLU A 43 14.48 -14.84 19.81
N ARG A 44 13.71 -14.29 20.76
CA ARG A 44 12.28 -14.01 20.55
C ARG A 44 11.99 -12.65 19.91
N ASN A 45 12.91 -11.70 19.99
CA ASN A 45 12.69 -10.34 19.49
C ASN A 45 13.20 -10.09 18.05
N SER A 46 13.67 -11.13 17.34
CA SER A 46 14.11 -11.02 15.94
C SER A 46 13.14 -11.61 14.90
N ARG A 47 12.02 -12.22 15.31
CA ARG A 47 11.14 -13.00 14.39
C ARG A 47 9.89 -12.30 13.84
N LEU A 48 9.65 -11.02 14.13
CA LEU A 48 8.51 -10.28 13.57
C LEU A 48 8.89 -8.92 12.97
N SER A 49 10.11 -8.75 12.46
CA SER A 49 10.29 -7.79 11.38
C SER A 49 9.60 -8.38 10.16
N ALA A 50 8.32 -8.06 9.94
CA ALA A 50 7.62 -8.47 8.73
C ALA A 50 8.48 -8.07 7.53
N VAL A 51 8.95 -9.05 6.78
CA VAL A 51 9.84 -8.80 5.64
C VAL A 51 9.02 -8.09 4.59
N VAL A 52 9.25 -6.79 4.45
CA VAL A 52 8.55 -5.99 3.43
C VAL A 52 8.99 -6.47 2.05
N PRO A 53 8.04 -6.78 1.14
CA PRO A 53 8.38 -7.19 -0.21
C PRO A 53 9.28 -6.17 -0.92
N VAL A 54 10.19 -6.67 -1.76
CA VAL A 54 11.06 -5.81 -2.56
C VAL A 54 10.23 -5.04 -3.58
N ILE A 55 10.35 -3.72 -3.56
CA ILE A 55 9.63 -2.81 -4.44
C ILE A 55 10.55 -2.40 -5.59
N LEU A 56 10.12 -2.68 -6.81
CA LEU A 56 10.75 -2.18 -8.02
C LEU A 56 10.13 -0.84 -8.40
N HIS A 57 10.95 0.15 -8.72
CA HIS A 57 10.51 1.46 -9.15
C HIS A 57 10.75 1.62 -10.66
N GLY A 58 9.74 2.11 -11.38
CA GLY A 58 9.85 2.45 -12.80
C GLY A 58 10.48 3.81 -13.02
N ASP A 59 10.71 4.13 -14.29
CA ASP A 59 11.21 5.43 -14.72
C ASP A 59 10.16 6.53 -14.49
N VAL A 60 10.61 7.75 -14.27
CA VAL A 60 9.70 8.89 -14.07
C VAL A 60 9.28 9.48 -15.41
N LEU A 61 7.99 9.47 -15.70
CA LEU A 61 7.40 10.15 -16.85
C LEU A 61 6.96 11.57 -16.46
N THR A 62 7.20 12.54 -17.34
CA THR A 62 6.77 13.93 -17.15
C THR A 62 5.95 14.41 -18.35
N ASP A 63 4.78 14.99 -18.10
CA ASP A 63 3.91 15.63 -19.11
C ASP A 63 3.28 16.89 -18.51
N ARG A 64 3.45 18.05 -19.17
CA ARG A 64 2.90 19.35 -18.75
C ARG A 64 3.06 19.60 -17.24
N LYS A 65 4.30 19.46 -16.77
CA LYS A 65 4.73 19.60 -15.36
C LYS A 65 4.17 18.53 -14.40
N SER A 66 3.21 17.71 -14.80
CA SER A 66 2.80 16.55 -14.01
C SER A 66 3.86 15.48 -14.13
N ARG A 67 4.13 14.79 -13.02
CA ARG A 67 5.09 13.68 -12.96
C ARG A 67 4.36 12.41 -12.55
N PHE A 68 4.83 11.28 -13.06
CA PHE A 68 4.26 9.97 -12.81
C PHE A 68 5.40 8.97 -12.58
N GLN A 69 5.20 8.07 -11.64
CA GLN A 69 6.10 6.95 -11.42
C GLN A 69 5.31 5.72 -11.01
N ALA A 70 5.60 4.59 -11.64
CA ALA A 70 5.04 3.30 -11.24
C ALA A 70 5.97 2.58 -10.25
N HIS A 71 5.38 1.79 -9.39
CA HIS A 71 6.02 0.95 -8.38
C HIS A 71 5.33 -0.40 -8.40
N VAL A 72 6.09 -1.49 -8.33
CA VAL A 72 5.52 -2.84 -8.32
C VAL A 72 6.24 -3.71 -7.30
N ALA A 73 5.50 -4.57 -6.62
CA ALA A 73 6.04 -5.57 -5.73
C ALA A 73 5.29 -6.89 -5.93
N ARG A 74 6.01 -8.01 -5.74
CA ARG A 74 5.37 -9.32 -5.62
C ARG A 74 4.81 -9.45 -4.21
N ILE A 75 3.62 -10.01 -4.10
CA ILE A 75 2.92 -10.19 -2.83
C ILE A 75 2.33 -11.59 -2.74
N GLN A 76 2.26 -12.14 -1.54
CA GLN A 76 1.68 -13.46 -1.25
C GLN A 76 0.42 -13.39 -0.40
N SER A 77 0.13 -12.23 0.18
CA SER A 77 -1.07 -12.01 0.96
C SER A 77 -1.57 -10.57 0.87
N GLU A 78 -2.82 -10.36 1.26
CA GLU A 78 -3.43 -9.04 1.42
C GLU A 78 -2.70 -8.20 2.48
N ASN A 79 -2.12 -8.82 3.51
CA ASN A 79 -1.32 -8.09 4.51
C ASN A 79 -0.08 -7.43 3.90
N GLU A 80 0.54 -8.07 2.91
CA GLU A 80 1.71 -7.51 2.22
C GLU A 80 1.37 -6.30 1.34
N VAL A 81 0.11 -6.17 0.88
CA VAL A 81 -0.36 -4.95 0.21
C VAL A 81 -0.18 -3.75 1.13
N THR A 82 -0.65 -3.85 2.37
CA THR A 82 -0.54 -2.79 3.37
C THR A 82 0.92 -2.46 3.66
N LEU A 83 1.77 -3.48 3.84
CA LEU A 83 3.21 -3.29 4.07
C LEU A 83 3.90 -2.55 2.92
N VAL A 84 3.57 -2.89 1.67
CA VAL A 84 4.12 -2.20 0.49
C VAL A 84 3.67 -0.74 0.44
N LEU A 85 2.40 -0.46 0.73
CA LEU A 85 1.87 0.90 0.74
C LEU A 85 2.51 1.76 1.85
N GLU A 86 2.68 1.20 3.04
CA GLU A 86 3.38 1.85 4.16
C GLU A 86 4.83 2.14 3.81
N ARG A 87 5.54 1.16 3.27
CA ARG A 87 6.94 1.31 2.82
C ARG A 87 7.13 2.36 1.74
N LEU A 88 6.18 2.47 0.79
CA LEU A 88 6.19 3.54 -0.21
C LEU A 88 6.00 4.92 0.45
N ARG A 89 5.14 5.01 1.47
CA ARG A 89 4.86 6.25 2.22
C ARG A 89 5.99 6.66 3.16
N GLU A 90 6.92 5.78 3.51
CA GLU A 90 8.16 6.18 4.20
C GLU A 90 9.00 7.15 3.35
N ASN A 91 8.90 7.07 2.02
CA ASN A 91 9.53 8.05 1.14
C ASN A 91 8.71 9.35 1.11
N PRO A 92 9.24 10.49 1.62
CA PRO A 92 8.48 11.73 1.70
C PRO A 92 8.01 12.26 0.34
N LYS A 93 8.70 11.93 -0.76
CA LYS A 93 8.29 12.35 -2.10
C LYS A 93 7.01 11.63 -2.53
N ILE A 94 6.89 10.34 -2.22
CA ILE A 94 5.73 9.50 -2.56
C ILE A 94 4.57 9.79 -1.61
N ALA A 95 4.84 9.96 -0.32
CA ALA A 95 3.83 10.37 0.66
C ALA A 95 3.16 11.70 0.30
N ARG A 96 3.90 12.60 -0.34
CA ARG A 96 3.41 13.92 -0.81
C ARG A 96 2.96 13.91 -2.27
N ALA A 97 2.85 12.74 -2.91
CA ALA A 97 2.21 12.65 -4.22
C ALA A 97 0.77 13.15 -4.15
N THR A 98 0.29 13.74 -5.24
CA THR A 98 -1.10 14.21 -5.31
C THR A 98 -2.06 13.04 -5.27
N HIS A 99 -1.71 11.94 -5.94
CA HIS A 99 -2.49 10.72 -6.00
C HIS A 99 -1.54 9.50 -5.98
N ASN A 100 -1.82 8.52 -5.14
CA ASN A 100 -1.18 7.21 -5.08
C ASN A 100 -2.22 6.14 -5.45
N ILE A 101 -2.35 5.92 -6.75
CA ILE A 101 -3.32 5.00 -7.34
C ILE A 101 -2.77 3.58 -7.21
N TYR A 102 -3.57 2.59 -6.84
CA TYR A 102 -3.08 1.22 -6.84
C TYR A 102 -4.14 0.20 -7.27
N ALA A 103 -3.64 -0.95 -7.71
CA ALA A 103 -4.42 -2.16 -7.92
C ALA A 103 -3.56 -3.37 -7.58
N TYR A 104 -4.17 -4.42 -7.07
CA TYR A 104 -3.47 -5.67 -6.78
C TYR A 104 -4.32 -6.89 -7.10
N ARG A 105 -3.64 -8.01 -7.31
CA ARG A 105 -4.23 -9.35 -7.39
C ARG A 105 -3.33 -10.30 -6.63
N VAL A 106 -3.88 -11.07 -5.72
CA VAL A 106 -3.13 -12.01 -4.91
C VAL A 106 -3.93 -13.28 -4.68
N THR A 107 -3.25 -14.41 -4.70
CA THR A 107 -3.83 -15.70 -4.34
C THR A 107 -3.15 -16.19 -3.07
N GLU A 108 -3.92 -16.27 -1.98
CA GLU A 108 -3.40 -16.69 -0.68
C GLU A 108 -4.15 -17.93 -0.16
N CYS A 109 -3.51 -18.68 0.74
CA CYS A 109 -4.11 -19.85 1.36
C CYS A 109 -4.84 -19.45 2.65
N ARG A 110 -6.18 -19.50 2.64
CA ARG A 110 -7.03 -19.33 3.84
C ARG A 110 -7.68 -20.67 4.19
N ASN A 111 -7.45 -21.16 5.40
CA ASN A 111 -8.04 -22.40 5.91
C ASN A 111 -7.84 -23.62 4.98
N GLY A 112 -6.63 -23.76 4.42
CA GLY A 112 -6.28 -24.87 3.52
C GLY A 112 -6.86 -24.76 2.10
N ARG A 113 -7.45 -23.61 1.74
CA ARG A 113 -7.98 -23.34 0.40
C ARG A 113 -7.31 -22.12 -0.21
N LEU A 114 -7.02 -22.19 -1.51
CA LEU A 114 -6.56 -21.02 -2.26
C LEU A 114 -7.73 -20.07 -2.51
N VAL A 115 -7.59 -18.82 -2.08
CA VAL A 115 -8.55 -17.74 -2.25
C VAL A 115 -7.86 -16.64 -3.07
N ARG A 116 -8.54 -16.18 -4.11
CA ARG A 116 -8.09 -15.06 -4.93
C ARG A 116 -8.72 -13.78 -4.41
N LEU A 117 -7.89 -12.78 -4.18
CA LEU A 117 -8.28 -11.46 -3.70
C LEU A 117 -7.76 -10.42 -4.69
N GLU A 118 -8.59 -9.43 -4.98
CA GLU A 118 -8.22 -8.31 -5.83
C GLU A 118 -9.00 -7.08 -5.42
N ASP A 119 -8.32 -5.94 -5.45
CA ASP A 119 -8.92 -4.64 -5.15
C ASP A 119 -8.13 -3.52 -5.84
N PHE A 120 -8.73 -2.33 -5.86
CA PHE A 120 -8.16 -1.15 -6.50
C PHE A 120 -8.61 0.15 -5.81
N VAL A 121 -7.75 1.16 -5.81
CA VAL A 121 -8.05 2.49 -5.25
C VAL A 121 -7.56 3.58 -6.20
N ASP A 122 -8.48 4.47 -6.57
CA ASP A 122 -8.22 5.57 -7.49
C ASP A 122 -7.50 6.77 -6.84
N ASP A 123 -7.62 6.95 -5.53
CA ASP A 123 -7.07 8.09 -4.79
C ASP A 123 -7.26 9.45 -5.49
N GLY A 124 -8.48 9.74 -6.01
CA GLY A 124 -8.79 10.99 -6.73
C GLY A 124 -8.60 10.95 -8.25
N GLU A 125 -8.04 9.87 -8.80
CA GLU A 125 -7.89 9.62 -10.24
C GLU A 125 -8.97 8.67 -10.76
N THR A 126 -10.25 9.05 -10.59
CA THR A 126 -11.41 8.17 -10.81
C THR A 126 -11.36 7.41 -12.13
N GLY A 127 -11.41 6.08 -12.03
CA GLY A 127 -11.36 5.12 -13.13
C GLY A 127 -9.95 4.73 -13.60
N ALA A 128 -8.87 5.25 -13.01
CA ALA A 128 -7.52 4.86 -13.38
C ALA A 128 -7.16 3.46 -12.84
N SER A 129 -7.45 3.22 -11.56
CA SER A 129 -7.11 1.98 -10.85
C SER A 129 -7.88 0.77 -11.37
N SER A 130 -9.14 0.95 -11.77
CA SER A 130 -9.92 -0.13 -12.42
C SER A 130 -9.33 -0.54 -13.77
N ARG A 131 -8.78 0.41 -14.55
CA ARG A 131 -8.03 0.10 -15.78
C ARG A 131 -6.72 -0.64 -15.48
N MET A 132 -6.04 -0.28 -14.39
CA MET A 132 -4.85 -1.00 -13.93
C MET A 132 -5.20 -2.44 -13.53
N LEU A 133 -6.28 -2.67 -12.78
CA LEU A 133 -6.73 -4.02 -12.43
C LEU A 133 -7.12 -4.82 -13.68
N GLN A 134 -7.85 -4.22 -14.63
CA GLN A 134 -8.16 -4.86 -15.92
C GLN A 134 -6.90 -5.24 -16.70
N LEU A 135 -5.84 -4.43 -16.61
CA LEU A 135 -4.56 -4.71 -17.24
C LEU A 135 -3.87 -5.91 -16.58
N LEU A 136 -3.88 -6.02 -15.25
CA LEU A 136 -3.38 -7.19 -14.53
C LEU A 136 -4.10 -8.48 -14.97
N HIS A 137 -5.42 -8.42 -15.13
CA HIS A 137 -6.22 -9.52 -15.68
C HIS A 137 -5.82 -9.88 -17.12
N LYS A 138 -5.76 -8.89 -18.01
CA LYS A 138 -5.40 -9.09 -19.44
C LYS A 138 -4.00 -9.67 -19.61
N MET A 139 -3.06 -9.22 -18.79
CA MET A 139 -1.69 -9.72 -18.80
C MET A 139 -1.56 -11.07 -18.08
N ASN A 140 -2.60 -11.56 -17.40
CA ASN A 140 -2.57 -12.73 -16.52
C ASN A 140 -1.43 -12.64 -15.47
N VAL A 141 -1.30 -11.48 -14.83
CA VAL A 141 -0.37 -11.27 -13.72
C VAL A 141 -1.14 -11.43 -12.42
N ASP A 142 -0.65 -12.29 -11.54
CA ASP A 142 -1.19 -12.55 -10.20
C ASP A 142 -0.06 -12.43 -9.18
N ASN A 143 -0.41 -12.34 -7.90
CA ASN A 143 0.53 -12.18 -6.77
C ASN A 143 1.38 -10.91 -6.89
N VAL A 144 0.75 -9.80 -7.29
CA VAL A 144 1.40 -8.50 -7.45
C VAL A 144 0.51 -7.36 -6.98
N ILE A 145 1.18 -6.31 -6.49
CA ILE A 145 0.61 -4.97 -6.35
C ILE A 145 1.35 -4.01 -7.26
N VAL A 146 0.59 -3.14 -7.93
CA VAL A 146 1.14 -2.01 -8.68
C VAL A 146 0.56 -0.71 -8.14
N VAL A 147 1.44 0.26 -7.88
CA VAL A 147 1.11 1.60 -7.40
C VAL A 147 1.65 2.60 -8.41
N VAL A 148 0.82 3.56 -8.83
CA VAL A 148 1.24 4.68 -9.67
C VAL A 148 1.06 5.97 -8.90
N SER A 149 2.18 6.60 -8.57
CA SER A 149 2.21 7.91 -7.92
C SER A 149 2.19 9.02 -8.98
N ARG A 150 1.23 9.94 -8.85
CA ARG A 150 1.13 11.15 -9.66
C ARG A 150 1.37 12.39 -8.81
N TRP A 151 2.23 13.28 -9.31
CA TRP A 151 2.38 14.64 -8.80
C TRP A 151 1.77 15.62 -9.79
N TYR A 152 0.71 16.33 -9.39
CA TYR A 152 0.00 17.28 -10.25
C TYR A 152 0.85 18.52 -10.55
N GLY A 153 0.98 18.85 -11.84
CA GLY A 153 1.81 19.96 -12.32
C GLY A 153 1.10 21.30 -12.47
N GLY A 154 -0.16 21.43 -12.07
CA GLY A 154 -0.96 22.64 -12.27
C GLY A 154 -1.72 22.71 -13.61
N VAL A 155 -1.58 21.70 -14.48
CA VAL A 155 -2.28 21.62 -15.78
C VAL A 155 -3.13 20.36 -15.86
N HIS A 156 -4.42 20.51 -16.17
CA HIS A 156 -5.31 19.38 -16.40
C HIS A 156 -4.93 18.64 -17.69
N LEU A 157 -4.60 17.36 -17.56
CA LEU A 157 -4.17 16.52 -18.68
C LEU A 157 -5.35 15.85 -19.42
N GLY A 158 -6.56 15.92 -18.87
CA GLY A 158 -7.73 15.24 -19.42
C GLY A 158 -7.52 13.73 -19.53
N THR A 159 -7.71 13.18 -20.72
CA THR A 159 -7.58 11.74 -21.00
C THR A 159 -6.13 11.25 -21.00
N ASP A 160 -5.15 12.12 -21.23
CA ASP A 160 -3.74 11.72 -21.34
C ASP A 160 -3.20 11.15 -20.01
N ARG A 161 -3.69 11.63 -18.86
CA ARG A 161 -3.29 11.08 -17.55
C ARG A 161 -3.57 9.58 -17.45
N PHE A 162 -4.72 9.14 -17.95
CA PHE A 162 -5.11 7.73 -17.92
C PHE A 162 -4.24 6.89 -18.85
N ARG A 163 -3.85 7.45 -20.01
CA ARG A 163 -2.90 6.81 -20.93
C ARG A 163 -1.54 6.62 -20.25
N HIS A 164 -1.02 7.66 -19.59
CA HIS A 164 0.25 7.59 -18.86
C HIS A 164 0.23 6.56 -17.74
N ILE A 165 -0.80 6.58 -16.90
CA ILE A 165 -0.96 5.63 -15.78
C ILE A 165 -1.01 4.18 -16.31
N THR A 166 -1.78 3.94 -17.37
CA THR A 166 -1.92 2.59 -17.96
C THR A 166 -0.61 2.13 -18.60
N ASN A 167 0.07 2.99 -19.34
CA ASN A 167 1.35 2.64 -20.00
C ASN A 167 2.45 2.36 -18.98
N LEU A 168 2.61 3.21 -17.95
CA LEU A 168 3.59 2.97 -16.89
C LEU A 168 3.33 1.66 -16.12
N THR A 169 2.06 1.34 -15.92
CA THR A 169 1.65 0.05 -15.34
C THR A 169 2.08 -1.11 -16.24
N TYR A 170 1.84 -1.02 -17.54
CA TYR A 170 2.28 -2.04 -18.51
C TYR A 170 3.80 -2.20 -18.54
N ASP A 171 4.54 -1.09 -18.58
CA ASP A 171 5.99 -1.08 -18.69
C ASP A 171 6.64 -1.73 -17.46
N ILE A 172 6.17 -1.39 -16.25
CA ILE A 172 6.74 -1.95 -15.02
C ILE A 172 6.39 -3.42 -14.84
N LEU A 173 5.20 -3.85 -15.24
CA LEU A 173 4.80 -5.26 -15.22
C LEU A 173 5.60 -6.09 -16.23
N SER A 174 5.92 -5.50 -17.39
CA SER A 174 6.79 -6.12 -18.39
C SER A 174 8.21 -6.33 -17.84
N LYS A 175 8.76 -5.33 -17.13
CA LYS A 175 10.06 -5.43 -16.45
C LYS A 175 10.07 -6.46 -15.31
N LEU A 176 8.96 -6.65 -14.58
CA LEU A 176 8.86 -7.64 -13.50
C LEU A 176 8.92 -9.10 -14.01
N ARG A 177 8.62 -9.30 -15.30
CA ARG A 177 8.59 -10.62 -15.96
C ARG A 177 9.86 -10.95 -16.72
N ALA A 178 10.63 -9.94 -17.13
CA ALA A 178 11.90 -10.08 -17.82
C ALA A 178 12.98 -10.60 -16.85
#